data_AF-A0A016WBL6-F1
#
_entry.id   AF-A0A016WBL6-F1
#
_cell.length_a   1.000
_cell.length_b   1.000
_cell.length_c   1.000
_cell.angle_alpha   90.00
_cell.angle_beta   90.00
_cell.angle_gamma   90.00
#
_symmetry.space_group_name_H-M   'P 1'
#
loop_
_entity.id
_entity.type
_entity.pdbx_description
1 polymer ?
#
loop_
_entity_poly.entity_id
_entity_poly.type
_entity_poly.pdbx_seq_one_letter_code
_entity_poly.pdbx_strand_id
1 'polypeptide(L)'
;MEAHPKGSAPSCTCDYFVFLSLQAGTKMCCALACCCVGDASDENYENLLHKGRRSCTDCSFLILFLIFCGGLGSIAWYAVDNGDPYRIVFGSDSFGNTCGRNNGPIWIRSNKSGSREQFEFSGQNMTERRFMFPLNASRALDTIWACVRSCPEDTVTTYEGIKKLAIEQNNSLCVDYDSAIDAAKHKPRFGVCPRLPVLRSTDLMNRCIPEDLIAFGKDLLRKVADMDWIRSYLHDLIDASPYLLQMCLVALVLALLSVALLRFFAAAIVYFVYLAVAVLAIGFSGSVWYAFWKVYKKSIQSDQDALKDTDITITTTTTMRPKSEPQHLTTAVLFKDIDFEAMINFENTTTVTLLAMALGATIISVFIVAVVWCVLPRGKKMIRLFKGASRALSAMPCLLLQPLINAALILTVAIYTLSVVLVLFTAGDMVSRRVSNGNERGDSILIIETNMTRTTKLMMFYQFVGFIWVSEFLMACQRLFIAGAVSMYYFDV
;
A
#
# COMPACT_ATOMS: atom_id res chain seq x y z
N MET A 1 -31.90 -58.63 39.36
CA MET A 1 -32.02 -57.16 39.49
C MET A 1 -30.73 -56.58 38.94
N GLU A 2 -30.81 -56.20 37.67
CA GLU A 2 -29.73 -55.60 36.89
C GLU A 2 -29.33 -54.24 37.43
N ALA A 3 -28.03 -53.97 37.44
CA ALA A 3 -27.48 -52.62 37.45
C ALA A 3 -26.41 -52.56 36.34
N HIS A 4 -26.86 -52.13 35.16
CA HIS A 4 -26.03 -51.75 34.01
C HIS A 4 -25.31 -50.40 34.27
N PRO A 5 -24.27 -50.05 33.47
CA PRO A 5 -23.11 -49.30 33.92
C PRO A 5 -23.31 -47.78 33.93
N LYS A 6 -22.57 -47.09 34.81
CA LYS A 6 -22.43 -45.63 34.77
C LYS A 6 -21.81 -45.22 33.43
N GLY A 7 -22.58 -44.46 32.66
CA GLY A 7 -22.23 -43.94 31.35
C GLY A 7 -20.95 -43.11 31.35
N SER A 8 -20.24 -43.23 30.24
CA SER A 8 -19.11 -42.44 29.80
C SER A 8 -19.31 -40.93 30.00
N ALA A 9 -18.31 -40.26 30.57
CA ALA A 9 -18.17 -38.82 30.50
C ALA A 9 -18.14 -38.36 29.03
N PRO A 10 -18.80 -37.25 28.65
CA PRO A 10 -18.56 -36.65 27.36
C PRO A 10 -17.17 -36.02 27.37
N SER A 11 -16.23 -36.68 26.73
CA SER A 11 -14.98 -36.08 26.30
C SER A 11 -15.28 -34.98 25.30
N CYS A 12 -15.17 -33.70 25.71
CA CYS A 12 -15.08 -32.58 24.79
C CYS A 12 -13.70 -32.62 24.12
N THR A 13 -13.59 -33.36 23.02
CA THR A 13 -12.48 -33.21 22.08
C THR A 13 -12.74 -31.96 21.25
N CYS A 14 -12.09 -30.85 21.62
CA CYS A 14 -11.86 -29.75 20.69
C CYS A 14 -10.78 -30.20 19.72
N ASP A 15 -11.19 -30.76 18.57
CA ASP A 15 -10.27 -30.97 17.47
C ASP A 15 -9.74 -29.60 16.99
N TYR A 16 -8.44 -29.42 17.20
CA TYR A 16 -7.65 -28.39 16.57
C TYR A 16 -7.73 -28.54 15.04
N PHE A 17 -7.76 -27.40 14.34
CA PHE A 17 -7.68 -27.17 12.89
C PHE A 17 -8.97 -26.64 12.24
N VAL A 18 -9.02 -25.32 12.05
CA VAL A 18 -9.80 -24.71 10.98
C VAL A 18 -8.83 -24.02 10.02
N PHE A 19 -8.31 -24.81 9.08
CA PHE A 19 -7.85 -24.29 7.79
C PHE A 19 -9.10 -24.09 6.93
N LEU A 20 -9.20 -22.94 6.25
CA LEU A 20 -10.12 -22.77 5.13
C LEU A 20 -9.86 -23.89 4.11
N SER A 21 -10.78 -24.83 3.98
CA SER A 21 -10.91 -25.67 2.80
C SER A 21 -12.37 -25.71 2.40
N LEU A 22 -12.66 -25.10 1.24
CA LEU A 22 -13.88 -25.36 0.49
C LEU A 22 -13.86 -26.85 0.08
N GLN A 23 -14.58 -27.69 0.82
CA GLN A 23 -14.99 -28.98 0.27
C GLN A 23 -16.42 -29.28 0.71
N ALA A 24 -17.24 -29.52 -0.31
CA ALA A 24 -18.68 -29.71 -0.23
C ALA A 24 -19.04 -30.88 0.69
N GLY A 25 -20.08 -30.71 1.50
CA GLY A 25 -20.82 -31.84 2.06
C GLY A 25 -20.83 -32.03 3.58
N THR A 26 -20.36 -31.07 4.38
CA THR A 26 -20.51 -31.15 5.85
C THR A 26 -21.08 -29.85 6.38
N LYS A 27 -22.11 -29.96 7.22
CA LYS A 27 -22.85 -28.84 7.82
C LYS A 27 -21.88 -27.79 8.34
N MET A 28 -21.86 -26.64 7.66
CA MET A 28 -21.23 -25.43 8.13
C MET A 28 -21.98 -24.99 9.38
N CYS A 29 -21.57 -25.48 10.55
CA CYS A 29 -21.96 -24.87 11.81
C CYS A 29 -21.30 -23.50 11.84
N CYS A 30 -22.06 -22.52 11.35
CA CYS A 30 -21.90 -21.12 11.67
C CYS A 30 -22.06 -20.97 13.18
N ALA A 31 -21.03 -21.33 13.95
CA ALA A 31 -20.94 -21.02 15.37
C ALA A 31 -20.34 -19.61 15.54
N LEU A 32 -20.92 -18.66 14.81
CA LEU A 32 -21.19 -17.31 15.33
C LEU A 32 -22.54 -17.32 16.09
N ALA A 33 -22.88 -18.47 16.69
CA ALA A 33 -23.98 -18.60 17.62
C ALA A 33 -23.55 -17.98 18.94
N CYS A 34 -23.82 -16.70 19.04
CA CYS A 34 -23.86 -15.97 20.29
C CYS A 34 -24.79 -16.70 21.28
N CYS A 35 -24.25 -17.14 22.42
CA CYS A 35 -24.95 -17.46 23.68
C CYS A 35 -26.26 -18.28 23.60
N CYS A 36 -26.19 -19.55 23.23
CA CYS A 36 -27.24 -20.52 23.60
C CYS A 36 -26.62 -21.72 24.34
N VAL A 37 -26.53 -21.61 25.66
CA VAL A 37 -26.39 -22.79 26.54
C VAL A 37 -27.76 -23.47 26.57
N GLY A 38 -27.83 -24.71 26.10
CA GLY A 38 -29.03 -25.55 26.21
C GLY A 38 -29.26 -25.97 27.66
N ASP A 39 -30.53 -25.96 28.07
CA ASP A 39 -30.96 -26.23 29.44
C ASP A 39 -30.46 -27.59 29.97
N ALA A 40 -29.68 -27.55 31.06
CA ALA A 40 -29.64 -28.64 32.04
C ALA A 40 -30.34 -28.10 33.29
N SER A 41 -31.54 -28.61 33.55
CA SER A 41 -32.31 -28.31 34.75
C SER A 41 -31.68 -28.99 35.96
N ASP A 42 -30.83 -28.27 36.70
CA ASP A 42 -30.50 -28.62 38.08
C ASP A 42 -30.59 -27.37 38.97
N GLU A 43 -31.44 -27.49 39.98
CA GLU A 43 -31.71 -26.50 41.01
C GLU A 43 -30.48 -26.34 41.90
N ASN A 44 -29.67 -25.31 41.65
CA ASN A 44 -28.64 -24.87 42.59
C ASN A 44 -28.64 -23.34 42.69
N TYR A 45 -28.75 -22.83 43.93
CA TYR A 45 -29.00 -21.41 44.23
C TYR A 45 -27.88 -20.45 43.75
N GLU A 46 -26.68 -20.96 43.41
CA GLU A 46 -25.61 -20.16 42.80
C GLU A 46 -25.89 -19.76 41.34
N ASN A 47 -26.76 -20.49 40.63
CA ASN A 47 -27.15 -20.16 39.26
C ASN A 47 -28.15 -18.99 39.14
N LEU A 48 -28.70 -18.49 40.25
CA LEU A 48 -29.69 -17.41 40.25
C LEU A 48 -29.07 -16.00 40.10
N LEU A 49 -27.84 -15.78 40.54
CA LEU A 49 -27.14 -14.48 40.37
C LEU A 49 -26.62 -14.26 38.94
N HIS A 50 -26.43 -15.34 38.17
CA HIS A 50 -26.04 -15.29 36.76
C HIS A 50 -27.21 -15.41 35.78
N LYS A 51 -28.45 -15.57 36.28
CA LYS A 51 -29.69 -15.69 35.47
C LYS A 51 -30.25 -14.35 34.99
N GLY A 52 -29.41 -13.32 34.86
CA GLY A 52 -29.72 -12.21 33.96
C GLY A 52 -29.57 -12.75 32.54
N ARG A 53 -30.67 -13.23 31.94
CA ARG A 53 -30.75 -13.74 30.57
C ARG A 53 -30.13 -12.72 29.62
N ARG A 54 -28.82 -12.82 29.36
CA ARG A 54 -28.08 -11.87 28.51
C ARG A 54 -28.60 -12.06 27.09
N SER A 55 -29.47 -11.15 26.65
CA SER A 55 -29.90 -11.10 25.26
C SER A 55 -28.77 -10.56 24.39
N CYS A 56 -28.68 -11.03 23.15
CA CYS A 56 -27.78 -10.44 22.16
C CYS A 56 -28.11 -8.95 22.05
N THR A 57 -27.17 -8.12 22.48
CA THR A 57 -27.23 -6.68 22.21
C THR A 57 -26.74 -6.49 20.77
N ASP A 58 -27.28 -5.50 20.06
CA ASP A 58 -26.86 -5.11 18.70
C ASP A 58 -27.33 -5.97 17.51
N CYS A 59 -28.38 -6.79 17.65
CA CYS A 59 -29.00 -7.49 16.50
C CYS A 59 -29.38 -6.53 15.35
N SER A 60 -29.91 -5.35 15.67
CA SER A 60 -30.29 -4.34 14.67
C SER A 60 -29.08 -3.79 13.89
N PHE A 61 -27.94 -3.60 14.55
CA PHE A 61 -26.71 -3.13 13.90
C PHE A 61 -26.06 -4.22 13.07
N LEU A 62 -26.12 -5.49 13.51
CA LEU A 62 -25.68 -6.63 12.70
C LEU A 62 -26.50 -6.74 11.42
N ILE A 63 -27.83 -6.60 11.50
CA ILE A 63 -28.71 -6.60 10.31
C ILE A 63 -28.33 -5.45 9.37
N LEU A 64 -28.09 -4.24 9.90
CA LEU A 64 -27.65 -3.10 9.10
C LEU A 64 -26.31 -3.37 8.40
N PHE A 65 -25.35 -3.97 9.09
CA PHE A 65 -24.06 -4.34 8.52
C PHE A 65 -24.20 -5.41 7.42
N LEU A 66 -25.06 -6.41 7.61
CA LEU A 66 -25.33 -7.43 6.60
C LEU A 66 -26.01 -6.85 5.36
N ILE A 67 -26.97 -5.93 5.54
CA ILE A 67 -27.58 -5.18 4.43
C ILE A 67 -26.52 -4.38 3.69
N PHE A 68 -25.61 -3.71 4.40
CA PHE A 68 -24.50 -2.97 3.81
C PHE A 68 -23.57 -3.90 3.01
N CYS A 69 -23.21 -5.06 3.54
CA CYS A 69 -22.43 -6.07 2.82
C CYS A 69 -23.15 -6.59 1.58
N GLY A 70 -24.48 -6.76 1.65
CA GLY A 70 -25.33 -7.06 0.50
C GLY A 70 -25.25 -5.98 -0.58
N GLY A 71 -25.17 -4.70 -0.18
CA GLY A 71 -24.91 -3.58 -1.07
C GLY A 71 -23.55 -3.67 -1.79
N LEU A 72 -22.49 -4.06 -1.08
CA LEU A 72 -21.16 -4.29 -1.69
C LEU A 72 -21.21 -5.39 -2.74
N GLY A 73 -21.85 -6.51 -2.41
CA GLY A 73 -22.07 -7.62 -3.35
C GLY A 73 -22.91 -7.21 -4.56
N SER A 74 -23.95 -6.40 -4.34
CA SER A 74 -24.84 -5.90 -5.41
C SER A 74 -24.10 -4.97 -6.37
N ILE A 75 -23.22 -4.11 -5.87
CA ILE A 75 -22.37 -3.24 -6.69
C ILE A 75 -21.33 -4.07 -7.45
N ALA A 76 -20.74 -5.09 -6.83
CA ALA A 76 -19.82 -5.98 -7.52
C ALA A 76 -20.50 -6.73 -8.67
N TRP A 77 -21.73 -7.21 -8.46
CA TRP A 77 -22.55 -7.81 -9.51
C TRP A 77 -22.85 -6.80 -10.63
N TYR A 78 -23.30 -5.59 -10.27
CA TYR A 78 -23.53 -4.50 -11.23
C TYR A 78 -22.28 -4.18 -12.05
N ALA A 79 -21.10 -4.14 -11.42
CA ALA A 79 -19.84 -3.86 -12.09
C ALA A 79 -19.49 -4.93 -13.12
N VAL A 80 -19.74 -6.22 -12.84
CA VAL A 80 -19.48 -7.31 -13.79
C VAL A 80 -20.52 -7.36 -14.92
N ASP A 81 -21.77 -7.03 -14.62
CA ASP A 81 -22.86 -7.03 -15.60
C ASP A 81 -22.76 -5.86 -16.60
N ASN A 82 -22.33 -4.69 -16.13
CA ASN A 82 -22.27 -3.46 -16.94
C ASN A 82 -20.85 -3.08 -17.37
N GLY A 83 -19.84 -3.55 -16.66
CA GLY A 83 -18.43 -3.37 -17.01
C GLY A 83 -17.89 -4.51 -17.84
N ASP A 84 -16.69 -4.31 -18.39
CA ASP A 84 -15.95 -5.35 -19.10
C ASP A 84 -14.55 -5.48 -18.48
N PRO A 85 -14.29 -6.48 -17.63
CA PRO A 85 -12.99 -6.67 -16.99
C PRO A 85 -11.86 -6.88 -18.02
N TYR A 86 -12.20 -7.36 -19.22
CA TYR A 86 -11.23 -7.63 -20.27
C TYR A 86 -10.65 -6.36 -20.88
N ARG A 87 -11.35 -5.21 -20.79
CA ARG A 87 -10.83 -3.91 -21.24
C ARG A 87 -9.61 -3.45 -20.43
N ILE A 88 -9.49 -3.91 -19.19
CA ILE A 88 -8.36 -3.57 -18.30
C ILE A 88 -7.16 -4.44 -18.64
N VAL A 89 -7.40 -5.74 -18.86
CA VAL A 89 -6.35 -6.73 -19.11
C VAL A 89 -5.79 -6.62 -20.52
N PHE A 90 -6.65 -6.56 -21.53
CA PHE A 90 -6.25 -6.58 -22.95
C PHE A 90 -6.21 -5.19 -23.60
N GLY A 91 -6.82 -4.19 -22.96
CA GLY A 91 -7.01 -2.88 -23.56
C GLY A 91 -8.20 -2.85 -24.54
N SER A 92 -8.73 -1.66 -24.75
CA SER A 92 -9.76 -1.38 -25.76
C SER A 92 -9.31 -0.26 -26.68
N ASP A 93 -9.58 -0.38 -27.97
CA ASP A 93 -9.34 0.71 -28.92
C ASP A 93 -10.20 1.95 -28.58
N SER A 94 -9.92 3.07 -29.25
CA SER A 94 -10.70 4.31 -29.05
C SER A 94 -12.13 4.25 -29.61
N PHE A 95 -12.53 3.14 -30.22
CA PHE A 95 -13.86 2.90 -30.78
C PHE A 95 -14.67 1.87 -29.95
N GLY A 96 -14.13 1.46 -28.80
CA GLY A 96 -14.77 0.58 -27.82
C GLY A 96 -14.65 -0.92 -28.08
N ASN A 97 -13.84 -1.34 -29.04
CA ASN A 97 -13.53 -2.75 -29.29
C ASN A 97 -12.41 -3.22 -28.34
N THR A 98 -12.64 -4.29 -27.60
CA THR A 98 -11.62 -4.96 -26.77
C THR A 98 -10.70 -5.79 -27.68
N CYS A 99 -9.38 -5.61 -27.55
CA CYS A 99 -8.41 -6.32 -28.36
C CYS A 99 -8.40 -7.83 -28.04
N GLY A 100 -8.16 -8.67 -29.05
CA GLY A 100 -8.11 -10.13 -28.91
C GLY A 100 -9.47 -10.83 -28.76
N ARG A 101 -10.59 -10.11 -28.94
CA ARG A 101 -11.95 -10.65 -28.79
C ARG A 101 -12.86 -10.22 -29.94
N ASN A 102 -13.96 -10.93 -30.12
CA ASN A 102 -15.01 -10.53 -31.05
C ASN A 102 -15.94 -9.53 -30.35
N ASN A 103 -16.14 -8.35 -30.94
CA ASN A 103 -16.91 -7.26 -30.33
C ASN A 103 -18.25 -7.10 -31.03
N GLY A 104 -19.29 -6.78 -30.26
CA GLY A 104 -20.60 -6.38 -30.79
C GLY A 104 -20.64 -4.88 -31.13
N PRO A 105 -21.54 -4.45 -32.03
CA PRO A 105 -21.69 -3.04 -32.38
C PRO A 105 -22.15 -2.23 -31.18
N ILE A 106 -21.56 -1.04 -31.00
CA ILE A 106 -21.93 -0.11 -29.94
C ILE A 106 -22.89 0.92 -30.51
N TRP A 107 -24.05 1.08 -29.87
CA TRP A 107 -25.12 1.96 -30.33
C TRP A 107 -25.17 3.22 -29.47
N ILE A 108 -24.76 4.36 -30.02
CA ILE A 108 -24.68 5.63 -29.27
C ILE A 108 -25.69 6.62 -29.84
N ARG A 109 -26.18 7.53 -28.97
CA ARG A 109 -27.04 8.64 -29.37
C ARG A 109 -26.16 9.85 -29.71
N SER A 110 -26.10 10.25 -30.97
CA SER A 110 -25.32 11.43 -31.41
C SER A 110 -25.91 12.76 -30.91
N ASN A 111 -27.24 12.81 -30.72
CA ASN A 111 -27.96 13.97 -30.18
C ASN A 111 -29.09 13.53 -29.24
N LYS A 112 -29.48 14.35 -28.26
CA LYS A 112 -30.50 14.00 -27.24
C LYS A 112 -31.85 13.58 -27.84
N SER A 113 -32.15 14.05 -29.05
CA SER A 113 -33.39 13.77 -29.80
C SER A 113 -33.23 12.69 -30.90
N GLY A 114 -32.00 12.28 -31.22
CA GLY A 114 -31.72 11.38 -32.36
C GLY A 114 -32.02 9.90 -32.07
N SER A 115 -32.11 9.09 -33.13
CA SER A 115 -32.05 7.63 -33.06
C SER A 115 -30.67 7.16 -32.57
N ARG A 116 -30.60 5.93 -32.05
CA ARG A 116 -29.32 5.27 -31.77
C ARG A 116 -28.74 4.79 -33.09
N GLU A 117 -27.51 5.19 -33.39
CA GLU A 117 -26.77 4.77 -34.57
C GLU A 117 -25.54 3.97 -34.14
N GLN A 118 -25.10 3.06 -35.00
CA GLN A 118 -23.87 2.31 -34.75
C GLN A 118 -22.69 3.27 -34.77
N PHE A 119 -21.84 3.19 -33.75
CA PHE A 119 -20.64 3.99 -33.68
C PHE A 119 -19.64 3.55 -34.75
N GLU A 120 -19.09 4.51 -35.49
CA GLU A 120 -18.12 4.28 -36.56
C GLU A 120 -16.95 3.43 -36.02
N PHE A 121 -16.56 2.39 -36.76
CA PHE A 121 -15.52 1.41 -36.39
C PHE A 121 -15.77 0.55 -35.14
N SER A 122 -16.95 0.60 -34.53
CA SER A 122 -17.33 -0.31 -33.43
C SER A 122 -17.89 -1.66 -33.94
N GLY A 123 -17.78 -2.71 -33.13
CA GLY A 123 -18.31 -4.04 -33.44
C GLY A 123 -17.44 -4.85 -34.39
N GLN A 124 -16.13 -4.61 -34.37
CA GLN A 124 -15.18 -5.33 -35.21
C GLN A 124 -14.72 -6.63 -34.53
N ASN A 125 -14.44 -7.64 -35.35
CA ASN A 125 -13.82 -8.87 -34.88
C ASN A 125 -12.31 -8.65 -34.66
N MET A 126 -11.91 -8.45 -33.41
CA MET A 126 -10.51 -8.21 -33.02
C MET A 126 -9.80 -9.46 -32.51
N THR A 127 -10.33 -10.67 -32.75
CA THR A 127 -9.75 -11.94 -32.26
C THR A 127 -8.28 -12.16 -32.65
N GLU A 128 -7.91 -11.77 -33.87
CA GLU A 128 -6.51 -11.84 -34.35
C GLU A 128 -5.67 -10.63 -33.92
N ARG A 129 -6.31 -9.52 -33.50
CA ARG A 129 -5.67 -8.25 -33.15
C ARG A 129 -5.58 -8.08 -31.64
N ARG A 130 -4.53 -8.61 -31.03
CA ARG A 130 -4.40 -8.79 -29.57
C ARG A 130 -3.68 -7.66 -28.84
N PHE A 131 -3.01 -6.77 -29.57
CA PHE A 131 -2.18 -5.72 -28.98
C PHE A 131 -2.76 -4.33 -29.25
N MET A 132 -2.69 -3.45 -28.26
CA MET A 132 -3.13 -2.07 -28.36
C MET A 132 -1.97 -1.18 -28.84
N PHE A 133 -2.17 -0.41 -29.90
CA PHE A 133 -1.14 0.42 -30.52
C PHE A 133 -1.58 1.89 -30.60
N PRO A 134 -0.75 2.85 -30.15
CA PRO A 134 -1.05 4.27 -30.26
C PRO A 134 -0.75 4.79 -31.68
N LEU A 135 -1.74 5.40 -32.34
CA LEU A 135 -1.59 5.95 -33.69
C LEU A 135 -0.63 7.15 -33.75
N ASN A 136 -0.35 7.80 -32.61
CA ASN A 136 0.66 8.82 -32.48
C ASN A 136 1.47 8.65 -31.18
N ALA A 137 2.65 8.05 -31.30
CA ALA A 137 3.55 7.83 -30.18
C ALA A 137 3.98 9.12 -29.46
N SER A 138 4.07 10.26 -30.16
CA SER A 138 4.50 11.54 -29.56
C SER A 138 3.46 12.16 -28.61
N ARG A 139 2.19 11.77 -28.72
CA ARG A 139 1.08 12.24 -27.87
C ARG A 139 0.24 11.05 -27.39
N ALA A 140 0.87 10.09 -26.72
CA ALA A 140 0.24 8.84 -26.31
C ALA A 140 -1.03 9.00 -25.44
N LEU A 141 -1.15 10.09 -24.68
CA LEU A 141 -2.32 10.35 -23.82
C LEU A 141 -3.53 10.95 -24.59
N ASP A 142 -3.28 11.69 -25.65
CA ASP A 142 -4.31 12.38 -26.46
C ASP A 142 -4.44 11.78 -27.87
N THR A 143 -3.89 10.59 -28.09
CA THR A 143 -3.94 9.89 -29.37
C THR A 143 -5.02 8.81 -29.39
N ILE A 144 -5.35 8.41 -30.60
CA ILE A 144 -6.25 7.29 -30.87
C ILE A 144 -5.44 6.01 -30.78
N TRP A 145 -6.04 5.02 -30.14
CA TRP A 145 -5.48 3.70 -29.98
C TRP A 145 -6.25 2.73 -30.86
N ALA A 146 -5.54 1.84 -31.54
CA ALA A 146 -6.09 0.81 -32.42
C ALA A 146 -5.59 -0.57 -31.97
N CYS A 147 -6.38 -1.62 -32.21
CA CYS A 147 -5.92 -2.99 -32.02
C CYS A 147 -5.12 -3.45 -33.24
N VAL A 148 -3.95 -4.05 -33.02
CA VAL A 148 -3.05 -4.60 -34.04
C VAL A 148 -2.75 -6.07 -33.76
N ARG A 149 -2.35 -6.81 -34.80
CA ARG A 149 -2.02 -8.25 -34.70
C ARG A 149 -0.66 -8.48 -34.06
N SER A 150 0.31 -7.66 -34.44
CA SER A 150 1.68 -7.67 -33.91
C SER A 150 2.22 -6.24 -33.87
N CYS A 151 3.13 -5.98 -32.92
CA CYS A 151 3.78 -4.68 -32.85
C CYS A 151 4.81 -4.54 -34.00
N PRO A 152 4.97 -3.35 -34.59
CA PRO A 152 5.91 -3.15 -35.70
C PRO A 152 7.36 -3.41 -35.27
N GLU A 153 8.01 -4.38 -35.92
CA GLU A 153 9.43 -4.74 -35.70
C GLU A 153 10.41 -3.76 -36.35
N ASP A 154 9.97 -3.05 -37.40
CA ASP A 154 10.77 -2.09 -38.16
C ASP A 154 10.09 -0.73 -38.21
N THR A 155 10.90 0.33 -38.34
CA THR A 155 10.38 1.70 -38.47
C THR A 155 9.75 1.91 -39.85
N VAL A 156 8.46 2.22 -39.90
CA VAL A 156 7.72 2.46 -41.14
C VAL A 156 7.61 3.96 -41.41
N THR A 157 8.23 4.42 -42.50
CA THR A 157 8.30 5.85 -42.85
C THR A 157 7.31 6.29 -43.93
N THR A 158 6.67 5.35 -44.64
CA THR A 158 5.74 5.62 -45.74
C THR A 158 4.43 4.85 -45.57
N TYR A 159 3.34 5.39 -46.15
CA TYR A 159 2.05 4.70 -46.15
C TYR A 159 2.04 3.43 -47.03
N GLU A 160 2.93 3.34 -48.02
CA GLU A 160 3.14 2.08 -48.76
C GLU A 160 3.65 0.95 -47.85
N GLY A 161 4.52 1.28 -46.88
CA GLY A 161 4.97 0.30 -45.90
C GLY A 161 3.83 -0.22 -45.02
N ILE A 162 2.88 0.65 -44.66
CA ILE A 162 1.67 0.25 -43.91
C ILE A 162 0.80 -0.70 -44.74
N LYS A 163 0.57 -0.38 -46.02
CA LYS A 163 -0.17 -1.26 -46.94
C LYS A 163 0.51 -2.62 -47.09
N LYS A 164 1.85 -2.64 -47.24
CA LYS A 164 2.63 -3.87 -47.35
C LYS A 164 2.46 -4.75 -46.10
N LEU A 165 2.55 -4.15 -44.90
CA LEU A 165 2.39 -4.86 -43.64
C LEU A 165 0.98 -5.45 -43.47
N ALA A 166 -0.04 -4.72 -43.91
CA ALA A 166 -1.41 -5.20 -43.92
C ALA A 166 -1.58 -6.42 -44.84
N ILE A 167 -1.06 -6.39 -46.06
CA ILE A 167 -1.23 -7.47 -47.05
C ILE A 167 -0.38 -8.70 -46.72
N GLU A 168 0.90 -8.51 -46.39
CA GLU A 168 1.84 -9.62 -46.23
C GLU A 168 1.75 -10.29 -44.86
N GLN A 169 1.59 -9.51 -43.79
CA GLN A 169 1.59 -10.01 -42.41
C GLN A 169 0.20 -10.06 -41.78
N ASN A 170 -0.84 -9.66 -42.52
CA ASN A 170 -2.20 -9.47 -42.00
C ASN A 170 -2.21 -8.57 -40.74
N ASN A 171 -1.33 -7.56 -40.72
CA ASN A 171 -1.15 -6.65 -39.60
C ASN A 171 -1.51 -5.23 -40.01
N SER A 172 -2.78 -4.85 -39.82
CA SER A 172 -3.23 -3.48 -40.04
C SER A 172 -2.83 -2.59 -38.87
N LEU A 173 -1.97 -1.61 -39.14
CA LEU A 173 -1.64 -0.52 -38.20
C LEU A 173 -2.72 0.58 -38.16
N CYS A 174 -3.72 0.49 -39.03
CA CYS A 174 -4.87 1.39 -39.08
C CYS A 174 -6.08 0.77 -38.35
N VAL A 175 -7.13 1.57 -38.14
CA VAL A 175 -8.34 1.16 -37.42
C VAL A 175 -9.00 -0.08 -38.04
N ASP A 176 -9.03 -0.16 -39.37
CA ASP A 176 -9.54 -1.31 -40.12
C ASP A 176 -8.56 -1.74 -41.23
N TYR A 177 -8.86 -2.87 -41.88
CA TYR A 177 -7.98 -3.44 -42.92
C TYR A 177 -8.05 -2.66 -44.24
N ASP A 178 -9.24 -2.21 -44.65
CA ASP A 178 -9.45 -1.50 -45.92
C ASP A 178 -8.76 -0.14 -45.90
N SER A 179 -8.85 0.58 -44.77
CA SER A 179 -8.13 1.82 -44.53
C SER A 179 -6.61 1.66 -44.63
N ALA A 180 -6.04 0.52 -44.22
CA ALA A 180 -4.61 0.27 -44.36
C ALA A 180 -4.20 0.02 -45.82
N ILE A 181 -5.05 -0.63 -46.62
CA ILE A 181 -4.78 -0.84 -48.05
C ILE A 181 -4.86 0.49 -48.82
N ASP A 182 -5.84 1.32 -48.50
CA ASP A 182 -6.09 2.59 -49.19
C ASP A 182 -5.18 3.74 -48.71
N ALA A 183 -4.48 3.56 -47.59
CA ALA A 183 -3.52 4.54 -47.06
C ALA A 183 -2.43 4.96 -48.07
N ALA A 184 -2.10 4.09 -49.04
CA ALA A 184 -1.14 4.39 -50.09
C ALA A 184 -1.71 5.23 -51.24
N LYS A 185 -3.03 5.21 -51.47
CA LYS A 185 -3.68 5.91 -52.60
C LYS A 185 -3.98 7.36 -52.27
N HIS A 186 -4.47 7.62 -51.06
CA HIS A 186 -4.85 8.95 -50.60
C HIS A 186 -4.34 9.16 -49.18
N LYS A 187 -4.10 10.43 -48.81
CA LYS A 187 -3.73 10.78 -47.43
C LYS A 187 -4.86 10.34 -46.48
N PRO A 188 -4.62 9.43 -45.53
CA PRO A 188 -5.68 8.91 -44.67
C PRO A 188 -6.19 10.02 -43.74
N ARG A 189 -7.49 9.96 -43.42
CA ARG A 189 -8.13 10.86 -42.46
C ARG A 189 -7.45 10.74 -41.09
N PHE A 190 -7.37 11.86 -40.36
CA PHE A 190 -6.83 11.88 -39.01
C PHE A 190 -7.51 10.83 -38.12
N GLY A 191 -6.70 10.02 -37.43
CA GLY A 191 -7.18 9.03 -36.47
C GLY A 191 -7.62 7.69 -37.05
N VAL A 192 -7.56 7.53 -38.37
CA VAL A 192 -7.80 6.23 -39.04
C VAL A 192 -6.50 5.45 -39.19
N CYS A 193 -5.41 6.14 -39.54
CA CYS A 193 -4.09 5.56 -39.69
C CYS A 193 -3.06 6.34 -38.86
N PRO A 194 -1.93 5.70 -38.49
CA PRO A 194 -0.94 6.33 -37.64
C PRO A 194 -0.21 7.45 -38.36
N ARG A 195 0.29 8.40 -37.56
CA ARG A 195 1.16 9.45 -38.08
C ARG A 195 2.56 8.88 -38.30
N LEU A 196 3.10 9.09 -39.49
CA LEU A 196 4.46 8.68 -39.84
C LEU A 196 5.52 9.62 -39.22
N PRO A 197 6.71 9.11 -38.87
CA PRO A 197 7.13 7.71 -38.95
C PRO A 197 6.56 6.87 -37.79
N VAL A 198 6.16 5.62 -38.08
CA VAL A 198 5.81 4.63 -37.05
C VAL A 198 7.11 4.04 -36.52
N LEU A 199 7.35 4.22 -35.23
CA LEU A 199 8.54 3.71 -34.55
C LEU A 199 8.44 2.20 -34.33
N ARG A 200 9.60 1.54 -34.32
CA ARG A 200 9.73 0.15 -33.88
C ARG A 200 9.26 0.02 -32.44
N SER A 201 8.50 -1.02 -32.14
CA SER A 201 7.88 -1.22 -30.82
C SER A 201 7.84 -2.68 -30.42
N THR A 202 7.92 -2.92 -29.12
CA THR A 202 7.81 -4.26 -28.50
C THR A 202 6.48 -4.39 -27.77
N ASP A 203 6.03 -5.62 -27.58
CA ASP A 203 4.85 -5.93 -26.79
C ASP A 203 5.15 -5.95 -25.28
N LEU A 204 4.35 -5.23 -24.49
CA LEU A 204 4.35 -5.27 -23.03
C LEU A 204 2.91 -5.20 -22.52
N MET A 205 2.46 -6.21 -21.79
CA MET A 205 1.09 -6.29 -21.25
C MET A 205 0.00 -5.99 -22.32
N ASN A 206 0.03 -6.69 -23.45
CA ASN A 206 -0.90 -6.49 -24.57
C ASN A 206 -0.89 -5.07 -25.17
N ARG A 207 0.18 -4.29 -24.99
CA ARG A 207 0.34 -2.95 -25.54
C ARG A 207 1.64 -2.85 -26.31
N CYS A 208 1.62 -2.16 -27.45
CA CYS A 208 2.81 -1.85 -28.24
C CYS A 208 3.43 -0.55 -27.72
N ILE A 209 4.65 -0.64 -27.21
CA ILE A 209 5.38 0.53 -26.68
C ILE A 209 6.65 0.70 -27.52
N PRO A 210 6.92 1.91 -28.06
CA PRO A 210 8.10 2.18 -28.86
C PRO A 210 9.38 1.81 -28.11
N GLU A 211 10.33 1.15 -28.79
CA GLU A 211 11.61 0.78 -28.19
C GLU A 211 12.37 2.02 -27.73
N ASP A 212 12.32 3.12 -28.49
CA ASP A 212 12.94 4.39 -28.10
C ASP A 212 12.31 4.99 -26.85
N LEU A 213 11.01 4.76 -26.61
CA LEU A 213 10.32 5.21 -25.40
C LEU A 213 10.63 4.30 -24.21
N ILE A 214 10.83 3.00 -24.45
CA ILE A 214 11.34 2.07 -23.43
C ILE A 214 12.81 2.36 -23.15
N ALA A 215 13.60 2.71 -24.16
CA ALA A 215 15.00 3.08 -24.04
C ALA A 215 15.11 4.42 -23.34
N PHE A 216 14.28 5.42 -23.68
CA PHE A 216 14.14 6.67 -22.94
C PHE A 216 13.61 6.42 -21.53
N GLY A 217 12.65 5.53 -21.32
CA GLY A 217 12.12 5.15 -20.01
C GLY A 217 13.16 4.42 -19.18
N LYS A 218 13.99 3.57 -19.79
CA LYS A 218 15.16 2.92 -19.20
C LYS A 218 16.30 3.90 -19.00
N ASP A 219 16.46 4.92 -19.84
CA ASP A 219 17.49 5.95 -19.74
C ASP A 219 17.07 7.06 -18.78
N LEU A 220 15.78 7.27 -18.58
CA LEU A 220 15.19 8.15 -17.59
C LEU A 220 15.12 7.41 -16.26
N LEU A 221 14.78 6.11 -16.24
CA LEU A 221 14.99 5.25 -15.08
C LEU A 221 16.47 5.08 -14.77
N ARG A 222 17.37 5.05 -15.77
CA ARG A 222 18.82 5.04 -15.56
C ARG A 222 19.32 6.41 -15.19
N LYS A 223 18.75 7.53 -15.63
CA LYS A 223 19.15 8.89 -15.18
C LYS A 223 18.59 9.21 -13.81
N VAL A 224 17.37 8.75 -13.53
CA VAL A 224 16.73 8.80 -12.21
C VAL A 224 17.46 7.84 -11.30
N ALA A 225 17.83 6.63 -11.74
CA ALA A 225 18.74 5.77 -10.98
C ALA A 225 20.11 6.45 -10.86
N ASP A 226 20.82 6.78 -11.93
CA ASP A 226 22.15 7.44 -11.98
C ASP A 226 22.18 8.81 -11.28
N MET A 227 21.05 9.34 -10.77
CA MET A 227 21.14 10.19 -9.59
C MET A 227 21.73 9.32 -8.48
N ASP A 228 23.05 9.39 -8.27
CA ASP A 228 23.86 8.46 -7.46
C ASP A 228 23.15 7.92 -6.20
N TRP A 229 22.34 8.75 -5.54
CA TRP A 229 21.47 8.33 -4.44
C TRP A 229 20.41 7.26 -4.81
N ILE A 230 19.58 7.42 -5.85
CA ILE A 230 18.49 6.49 -6.21
C ILE A 230 19.01 5.16 -6.77
N ARG A 231 20.07 5.15 -7.60
CA ARG A 231 20.66 3.90 -8.12
C ARG A 231 21.17 3.06 -6.99
N SER A 232 21.87 3.69 -6.05
CA SER A 232 22.28 3.01 -4.83
C SER A 232 21.04 2.46 -4.14
N TYR A 233 20.03 3.28 -3.82
CA TYR A 233 18.84 2.78 -3.11
C TYR A 233 18.08 1.66 -3.83
N LEU A 234 17.90 1.71 -5.16
CA LEU A 234 17.17 0.69 -5.92
C LEU A 234 17.99 -0.58 -6.12
N HIS A 235 19.28 -0.45 -6.44
CA HIS A 235 20.18 -1.59 -6.57
C HIS A 235 20.38 -2.26 -5.21
N ASP A 236 20.55 -1.46 -4.16
CA ASP A 236 20.60 -1.90 -2.78
C ASP A 236 19.26 -2.53 -2.38
N LEU A 237 18.10 -2.01 -2.77
CA LEU A 237 16.80 -2.59 -2.43
C LEU A 237 16.52 -3.92 -3.15
N ILE A 238 16.89 -4.02 -4.43
CA ILE A 238 16.67 -5.22 -5.24
C ILE A 238 17.66 -6.31 -4.81
N ASP A 239 18.94 -5.98 -4.65
CA ASP A 239 19.94 -6.91 -4.10
C ASP A 239 19.64 -7.26 -2.64
N ALA A 240 19.09 -6.31 -1.86
CA ALA A 240 18.62 -6.54 -0.51
C ALA A 240 17.30 -7.29 -0.46
N SER A 241 16.50 -7.38 -1.52
CA SER A 241 15.16 -7.97 -1.47
C SER A 241 15.10 -9.41 -0.89
N PRO A 242 16.02 -10.35 -1.21
CA PRO A 242 16.06 -11.64 -0.52
C PRO A 242 16.42 -11.48 0.96
N TYR A 243 17.32 -10.55 1.30
CA TYR A 243 17.69 -10.24 2.67
C TYR A 243 16.55 -9.53 3.42
N LEU A 244 15.75 -8.69 2.79
CA LEU A 244 14.59 -8.03 3.40
C LEU A 244 13.50 -9.03 3.70
N LEU A 245 13.22 -9.95 2.77
CA LEU A 245 12.27 -11.03 3.01
C LEU A 245 12.78 -11.95 4.12
N GLN A 246 14.07 -12.27 4.11
CA GLN A 246 14.72 -13.02 5.18
C GLN A 246 14.65 -12.27 6.52
N MET A 247 14.90 -10.96 6.55
CA MET A 247 14.85 -10.13 7.77
C MET A 247 13.42 -9.98 8.28
N CYS A 248 12.41 -9.91 7.41
CA CYS A 248 11.00 -9.95 7.79
C CYS A 248 10.63 -11.31 8.40
N LEU A 249 11.12 -12.42 7.82
CA LEU A 249 10.90 -13.76 8.36
C LEU A 249 11.63 -13.93 9.70
N VAL A 250 12.88 -13.49 9.79
CA VAL A 250 13.65 -13.47 11.04
C VAL A 250 12.96 -12.59 12.07
N ALA A 251 12.45 -11.41 11.70
CA ALA A 251 11.70 -10.53 12.59
C ALA A 251 10.40 -11.17 13.07
N LEU A 252 9.68 -11.89 12.20
CA LEU A 252 8.50 -12.67 12.58
C LEU A 252 8.87 -13.76 13.61
N VAL A 253 9.93 -14.52 13.34
CA VAL A 253 10.42 -15.55 14.26
C VAL A 253 10.89 -14.94 15.58
N LEU A 254 11.64 -13.83 15.54
CA LEU A 254 12.09 -13.09 16.72
C LEU A 254 10.93 -12.48 17.49
N ALA A 255 9.87 -12.02 16.82
CA ALA A 255 8.66 -11.52 17.47
C ALA A 255 7.94 -12.66 18.20
N LEU A 256 7.75 -13.82 17.56
CA LEU A 256 7.18 -15.01 18.20
C LEU A 256 8.07 -15.49 19.38
N LEU A 257 9.38 -15.49 19.19
CA LEU A 257 10.36 -15.81 20.23
C LEU A 257 10.30 -14.78 21.38
N SER A 258 10.15 -13.49 21.09
CA SER A 258 10.03 -12.44 22.11
C SER A 258 8.78 -12.64 22.97
N VAL A 259 7.67 -13.07 22.36
CA VAL A 259 6.43 -13.39 23.09
C VAL A 259 6.66 -14.60 24.00
N ALA A 260 7.42 -15.60 23.55
CA ALA A 260 7.84 -16.72 24.39
C ALA A 260 8.80 -16.29 25.52
N LEU A 261 9.78 -15.42 25.23
CA LEU A 261 10.77 -14.92 26.20
C LEU A 261 10.17 -14.00 27.26
N LEU A 262 9.10 -13.26 26.93
CA LEU A 262 8.34 -12.46 27.90
C LEU A 262 7.84 -13.32 29.08
N ARG A 263 7.68 -14.64 28.93
CA ARG A 263 7.36 -15.55 30.04
C ARG A 263 8.48 -15.64 31.08
N PHE A 264 9.73 -15.74 30.62
CA PHE A 264 10.89 -16.01 31.48
C PHE A 264 11.52 -14.72 32.00
N PHE A 265 11.53 -13.67 31.15
CA PHE A 265 12.23 -12.42 31.42
C PHE A 265 11.30 -11.22 31.60
N ALA A 266 9.98 -11.38 31.78
CA ALA A 266 9.04 -10.26 32.00
C ALA A 266 9.55 -9.25 33.04
N ALA A 267 10.12 -9.73 34.16
CA ALA A 267 10.70 -8.85 35.16
C ALA A 267 11.90 -8.06 34.62
N ALA A 268 12.86 -8.76 34.00
CA ALA A 268 14.05 -8.14 33.43
C ALA A 268 13.71 -7.15 32.31
N ILE A 269 12.80 -7.50 31.40
CA ILE A 269 12.36 -6.65 30.28
C ILE A 269 11.70 -5.37 30.80
N VAL A 270 10.81 -5.48 31.78
CA VAL A 270 10.12 -4.31 32.36
C VAL A 270 11.11 -3.35 33.02
N TYR A 271 12.04 -3.86 33.84
CA TYR A 271 13.06 -3.01 34.47
C TYR A 271 14.06 -2.44 33.46
N PHE A 272 14.42 -3.21 32.43
CA PHE A 272 15.27 -2.76 31.34
C PHE A 272 14.63 -1.61 30.56
N VAL A 273 13.34 -1.70 30.21
CA VAL A 273 12.62 -0.63 29.52
C VAL A 273 12.55 0.63 30.38
N TYR A 274 12.29 0.52 31.69
CA TYR A 274 12.33 1.69 32.58
C TYR A 274 13.71 2.33 32.65
N LEU A 275 14.76 1.52 32.73
CA LEU A 275 16.14 2.01 32.72
C LEU A 275 16.47 2.69 31.39
N ALA A 276 16.13 2.08 30.26
CA ALA A 276 16.39 2.62 28.92
C ALA A 276 15.67 3.97 28.71
N VAL A 277 14.41 4.09 29.09
CA VAL A 277 13.65 5.35 29.00
C VAL A 277 14.28 6.43 29.89
N ALA A 278 14.70 6.10 31.11
CA ALA A 278 15.38 7.06 31.99
C ALA A 278 16.73 7.50 31.42
N VAL A 279 17.55 6.57 30.92
CA VAL A 279 18.86 6.86 30.32
C VAL A 279 18.70 7.71 29.05
N LEU A 280 17.74 7.39 28.17
CA LEU A 280 17.48 8.17 26.96
C LEU A 280 16.97 9.58 27.29
N ALA A 281 16.11 9.74 28.29
CA ALA A 281 15.63 11.06 28.72
C ALA A 281 16.78 11.92 29.28
N ILE A 282 17.58 11.35 30.18
CA ILE A 282 18.75 12.02 30.77
C ILE A 282 19.80 12.32 29.70
N GLY A 283 20.05 11.35 28.80
CA GLY A 283 20.98 11.49 27.69
C GLY A 283 20.55 12.57 26.71
N PHE A 284 19.26 12.62 26.35
CA PHE A 284 18.71 13.68 25.49
C PHE A 284 18.90 15.06 26.11
N SER A 285 18.56 15.22 27.40
CA SER A 285 18.79 16.49 28.11
C SER A 285 20.28 16.84 28.19
N GLY A 286 21.14 15.87 28.49
CA GLY A 286 22.59 16.03 28.54
C GLY A 286 23.20 16.45 27.21
N SER A 287 22.74 15.88 26.09
CA SER A 287 23.20 16.24 24.75
C SER A 287 22.87 17.69 24.39
N VAL A 288 21.66 18.16 24.73
CA VAL A 288 21.25 19.56 24.50
C VAL A 288 22.06 20.52 25.39
N TRP A 289 22.32 20.15 26.65
CA TRP A 289 23.19 20.93 27.54
C TRP A 289 24.64 20.99 27.07
N TYR A 290 25.18 19.88 26.56
CA TYR A 290 26.51 19.82 25.97
C TYR A 290 26.62 20.74 24.75
N ALA A 291 25.61 20.75 23.88
CA ALA A 291 25.54 21.65 22.73
C ALA A 291 25.52 23.13 23.16
N PHE A 292 24.70 23.49 24.15
CA PHE A 292 24.68 24.84 24.71
C PHE A 292 26.05 25.25 25.27
N TRP A 293 26.68 24.38 26.07
CA TRP A 293 27.99 24.64 26.67
C TRP A 293 29.08 24.86 25.61
N LYS A 294 29.09 24.04 24.55
CA LYS A 294 30.03 24.15 23.42
C LYS A 294 29.92 25.52 22.74
N VAL A 295 28.70 25.98 22.43
CA VAL A 295 28.46 27.26 21.76
C VAL A 295 28.75 28.44 22.69
N TYR A 296 28.33 28.37 23.96
CA TYR A 296 28.60 29.41 24.96
C TYR A 296 30.11 29.63 25.17
N LYS A 297 30.89 28.55 25.23
CA LYS A 297 32.34 28.66 25.35
C LYS A 297 32.97 29.30 24.10
N LYS A 298 32.46 28.99 22.90
CA LYS A 298 32.92 29.59 21.65
C LYS A 298 32.55 31.08 21.55
N SER A 299 31.37 31.48 22.02
CA SER A 299 30.97 32.91 22.05
C SER A 299 31.85 33.72 23.01
N ILE A 300 32.17 33.19 24.20
CA ILE A 300 33.08 33.87 25.14
C ILE A 300 34.49 34.03 24.55
N GLN A 301 35.00 33.00 23.86
CA GLN A 301 36.32 33.07 23.23
C GLN A 301 36.33 34.12 22.09
N SER A 302 35.26 34.19 21.30
CA SER A 302 35.09 35.19 20.23
C SER A 302 35.03 36.62 20.77
N ASP A 303 34.36 36.86 21.90
CA ASP A 303 34.31 38.19 22.53
C ASP A 303 35.68 38.62 23.08
N GLN A 304 36.48 37.68 23.62
CA GLN A 304 37.85 37.99 24.06
C GLN A 304 38.80 38.30 22.90
N ASP A 305 38.67 37.60 21.76
CA ASP A 305 39.49 37.84 20.58
C ASP A 305 39.08 39.14 19.86
N ALA A 306 37.79 39.49 19.84
CA ALA A 306 37.30 40.77 19.33
C ALA A 306 37.73 41.98 20.19
N LEU A 307 37.78 41.81 21.52
CA LEU A 307 38.29 42.84 22.43
C LEU A 307 39.80 43.08 22.25
N LYS A 308 40.56 42.06 21.81
CA LYS A 308 42.00 42.18 21.51
C LYS A 308 42.30 42.81 20.14
N ASP A 309 41.46 42.58 19.13
CA ASP A 309 41.65 43.16 17.79
C ASP A 309 41.29 44.65 17.72
N THR A 310 40.48 45.14 18.66
CA THR A 310 40.10 46.56 18.75
C THR A 310 41.25 47.45 19.26
N ASP A 311 42.29 46.87 19.87
CA ASP A 311 43.49 47.58 20.33
C ASP A 311 44.62 47.64 19.27
N ILE A 312 44.45 47.04 18.07
CA ILE A 312 45.48 47.03 17.03
C ILE A 312 44.92 47.57 15.70
N THR A 313 44.62 48.86 15.67
CA THR A 313 44.61 49.67 14.44
C THR A 313 45.46 50.93 14.64
N ILE A 314 46.79 50.77 14.71
CA ILE A 314 47.78 51.81 14.36
C ILE A 314 48.99 51.13 13.68
N THR A 315 49.11 51.34 12.36
CA THR A 315 50.35 51.55 11.58
C THR A 315 51.52 50.53 11.67
N THR A 316 51.60 49.70 10.62
CA THR A 316 52.77 49.28 9.79
C THR A 316 54.07 48.66 10.35
N THR A 317 54.52 47.66 9.56
CA THR A 317 55.89 47.24 9.16
C THR A 317 56.71 46.19 9.95
N THR A 318 57.03 45.10 9.22
CA THR A 318 58.22 44.18 9.29
C THR A 318 58.45 43.39 10.59
N THR A 319 58.72 42.07 10.61
CA THR A 319 59.75 41.30 9.90
C THR A 319 59.54 39.77 10.05
N MET A 320 60.26 39.02 9.21
CA MET A 320 60.31 37.56 8.86
C MET A 320 60.22 36.43 9.93
N ARG A 321 59.65 35.29 9.46
CA ARG A 321 59.73 33.79 9.74
C ARG A 321 61.01 33.20 10.43
N PRO A 322 61.15 31.87 10.79
CA PRO A 322 60.30 30.63 10.62
C PRO A 322 60.29 29.56 11.80
N LYS A 323 59.70 28.35 11.54
CA LYS A 323 59.81 26.98 12.18
C LYS A 323 58.90 26.67 13.40
N SER A 324 58.33 25.47 13.64
CA SER A 324 58.46 24.08 13.11
C SER A 324 57.35 23.15 13.70
N GLU A 325 56.90 22.14 12.94
CA GLU A 325 56.21 20.89 13.40
C GLU A 325 57.14 20.00 14.26
N PRO A 326 56.71 18.95 15.04
CA PRO A 326 55.89 17.80 14.57
C PRO A 326 54.92 17.06 15.54
N GLN A 327 53.94 16.36 14.93
CA GLN A 327 53.35 15.01 15.13
C GLN A 327 53.09 14.36 16.51
N HIS A 328 51.94 13.65 16.62
CA HIS A 328 51.67 12.30 17.20
C HIS A 328 50.15 12.18 17.48
N LEU A 329 49.39 11.10 17.31
CA LEU A 329 49.54 9.73 16.80
C LEU A 329 48.10 9.19 16.66
N THR A 330 47.78 8.52 15.56
CA THR A 330 46.52 7.83 15.29
C THR A 330 46.42 6.52 16.08
N THR A 331 45.25 6.19 16.67
CA THR A 331 44.53 4.89 16.59
C THR A 331 43.35 4.85 17.56
N ALA A 332 42.12 4.76 17.04
CA ALA A 332 41.04 3.87 17.48
C ALA A 332 39.82 4.08 16.57
N VAL A 333 39.73 3.24 15.55
CA VAL A 333 38.51 2.98 14.76
C VAL A 333 37.55 2.19 15.65
N LEU A 334 36.30 2.65 15.80
CA LEU A 334 35.04 1.86 15.68
C LEU A 334 33.76 2.62 16.12
N PHE A 335 33.72 3.96 16.27
CA PHE A 335 32.46 4.70 16.50
C PHE A 335 32.50 6.15 15.97
N LYS A 336 33.15 6.42 14.83
CA LYS A 336 33.35 7.82 14.39
C LYS A 336 32.35 8.35 13.36
N ASP A 337 31.47 7.53 12.79
CA ASP A 337 30.57 8.00 11.73
C ASP A 337 29.10 8.03 12.15
N ILE A 338 28.83 8.46 13.38
CA ILE A 338 27.56 9.13 13.69
C ILE A 338 27.92 10.60 13.84
N ASP A 339 27.89 11.35 12.73
CA ASP A 339 27.99 12.81 12.73
C ASP A 339 26.76 13.41 13.43
N PHE A 340 26.80 13.39 14.76
CA PHE A 340 25.80 14.00 15.63
C PHE A 340 25.70 15.52 15.40
N GLU A 341 26.76 16.12 14.82
CA GLU A 341 26.81 17.52 14.39
C GLU A 341 25.84 17.78 13.21
N ALA A 342 25.67 16.84 12.27
CA ALA A 342 24.82 17.03 11.09
C ALA A 342 23.32 16.87 11.38
N MET A 343 22.95 16.07 12.40
CA MET A 343 21.56 15.95 12.86
C MET A 343 21.12 17.18 13.69
N ILE A 344 22.08 17.95 14.19
CA ILE A 344 21.90 19.11 15.06
C ILE A 344 22.55 20.32 14.37
N ASN A 345 22.13 20.61 13.13
CA ASN A 345 22.52 21.85 12.42
C ASN A 345 21.85 23.08 13.08
N PHE A 346 22.29 23.40 14.30
CA PHE A 346 21.94 24.62 15.06
C PHE A 346 22.93 25.75 14.75
N GLU A 347 23.43 25.82 13.51
CA GLU A 347 24.50 26.73 13.11
C GLU A 347 24.05 28.21 13.11
N ASN A 348 22.73 28.47 13.10
CA ASN A 348 22.14 29.82 13.12
C ASN A 348 21.28 30.10 14.36
N THR A 349 21.40 29.31 15.42
CA THR A 349 20.51 29.43 16.58
C THR A 349 21.18 30.22 17.69
N THR A 350 20.54 31.33 18.11
CA THR A 350 21.09 32.22 19.14
C THR A 350 21.34 31.47 20.45
N THR A 351 22.38 31.85 21.20
CA THR A 351 22.68 31.27 22.52
C THR A 351 21.47 31.27 23.47
N VAL A 352 20.62 32.30 23.36
CA VAL A 352 19.36 32.43 24.11
C VAL A 352 18.33 31.36 23.73
N THR A 353 18.21 31.03 22.44
CA THR A 353 17.28 29.99 21.98
C THR A 353 17.76 28.59 22.33
N LEU A 354 19.08 28.33 22.29
CA LEU A 354 19.69 27.09 22.80
C LEU A 354 19.47 26.91 24.31
N LEU A 355 19.59 27.99 25.09
CA LEU A 355 19.30 27.96 26.53
C LEU A 355 17.82 27.66 26.80
N ALA A 356 16.89 28.26 26.05
CA ALA A 356 15.47 27.98 26.17
C ALA A 356 15.14 26.51 25.84
N MET A 357 15.76 25.93 24.81
CA MET A 357 15.60 24.51 24.48
C MET A 357 16.22 23.58 25.52
N ALA A 358 17.38 23.92 26.09
CA ALA A 358 18.00 23.14 27.16
C ALA A 358 17.09 23.09 28.41
N LEU A 359 16.50 24.23 28.78
CA LEU A 359 15.50 24.30 29.85
C LEU A 359 14.27 23.44 29.52
N GLY A 360 13.71 23.57 28.31
CA GLY A 360 12.59 22.73 27.86
C GLY A 360 12.90 21.23 27.93
N ALA A 361 14.07 20.82 27.44
CA ALA A 361 14.52 19.43 27.45
C ALA A 361 14.71 18.90 28.89
N THR A 362 15.20 19.72 29.83
CA THR A 362 15.29 19.32 31.24
C THR A 362 13.92 19.14 31.87
N ILE A 363 12.96 20.04 31.62
CA ILE A 363 11.61 19.93 32.17
C ILE A 363 10.95 18.64 31.69
N ILE A 364 11.07 18.34 30.40
CA ILE A 364 10.55 17.10 29.82
C ILE A 364 11.26 15.87 30.40
N SER A 365 12.60 15.88 30.50
CA SER A 365 13.36 14.77 31.06
C SER A 365 13.02 14.52 32.54
N VAL A 366 12.93 15.58 33.35
CA VAL A 366 12.54 15.49 34.77
C VAL A 366 11.12 14.95 34.89
N PHE A 367 10.19 15.41 34.05
CA PHE A 367 8.83 14.88 34.02
C PHE A 367 8.80 13.39 33.67
N ILE A 368 9.53 12.95 32.63
CA ILE A 368 9.62 11.55 32.23
C ILE A 368 10.22 10.70 33.34
N VAL A 369 11.34 11.13 33.95
CA VAL A 369 11.98 10.40 35.06
C VAL A 369 11.08 10.34 36.28
N ALA A 370 10.35 11.41 36.60
CA ALA A 370 9.36 11.42 37.67
C ALA A 370 8.20 10.44 37.40
N VAL A 371 7.70 10.38 36.17
CA VAL A 371 6.69 9.40 35.76
C VAL A 371 7.22 7.98 35.90
N VAL A 372 8.45 7.70 35.42
CA VAL A 372 9.10 6.39 35.58
C VAL A 372 9.24 6.04 37.06
N TRP A 373 9.70 6.97 37.90
CA TRP A 373 9.83 6.79 39.34
C TRP A 373 8.48 6.46 40.00
N CYS A 374 7.40 7.12 39.60
CA CYS A 374 6.05 6.84 40.09
C CYS A 374 5.52 5.47 39.65
N VAL A 375 5.92 4.99 38.47
CA VAL A 375 5.47 3.70 37.90
C VAL A 375 6.30 2.52 38.40
N LEU A 376 7.57 2.71 38.75
CA LEU A 376 8.49 1.67 39.24
C LEU A 376 7.93 0.82 40.40
N PRO A 377 7.31 1.41 41.45
CA PRO A 377 6.67 0.63 42.53
C PRO A 377 5.55 -0.29 42.05
N ARG A 378 4.85 0.10 40.96
CA ARG A 378 3.78 -0.70 40.35
C ARG A 378 4.30 -1.79 39.41
N GLY A 379 5.59 -1.79 39.08
CA GLY A 379 6.24 -2.79 38.22
C GLY A 379 5.98 -4.23 38.69
N LYS A 380 5.99 -4.49 40.00
CA LYS A 380 5.71 -5.82 40.57
C LYS A 380 4.30 -6.34 40.22
N LYS A 381 3.30 -5.46 40.13
CA LYS A 381 1.93 -5.83 39.73
C LYS A 381 1.88 -6.12 38.22
N MET A 382 2.54 -5.29 37.41
CA MET A 382 2.60 -5.46 35.96
C MET A 382 3.32 -6.76 35.57
N ILE A 383 4.41 -7.12 36.24
CA ILE A 383 5.13 -8.40 36.02
C ILE A 383 4.22 -9.60 36.29
N ARG A 384 3.38 -9.55 37.33
CA ARG A 384 2.39 -10.62 37.60
C ARG A 384 1.34 -10.72 36.50
N LEU A 385 0.88 -9.59 35.96
CA LEU A 385 -0.04 -9.55 34.82
C LEU A 385 0.58 -10.18 33.57
N PHE A 386 1.81 -9.81 33.21
CA PHE A 386 2.51 -10.42 32.07
C PHE A 386 2.76 -11.92 32.25
N LYS A 387 3.12 -12.34 33.47
CA LYS A 387 3.27 -13.77 33.80
C LYS A 387 1.94 -14.53 33.70
N GLY A 388 0.82 -13.89 34.04
CA GLY A 388 -0.52 -14.43 33.85
C GLY A 388 -0.90 -14.54 32.37
N ALA A 389 -0.73 -13.46 31.60
CA ALA A 389 -1.05 -13.42 30.17
C ALA A 389 -0.21 -14.41 29.36
N SER A 390 1.09 -14.54 29.66
CA SER A 390 1.97 -15.51 28.99
C SER A 390 1.63 -16.97 29.30
N ARG A 391 1.09 -17.26 30.49
CA ARG A 391 0.57 -18.60 30.82
C ARG A 391 -0.65 -18.92 29.97
N ALA A 392 -1.59 -17.99 29.84
CA ALA A 392 -2.76 -18.14 28.97
C ALA A 392 -2.36 -18.35 27.50
N LEU A 393 -1.42 -17.56 26.97
CA LEU A 393 -0.90 -17.73 25.62
C LEU A 393 -0.19 -19.08 25.41
N SER A 394 0.51 -19.59 26.42
CA SER A 394 1.17 -20.91 26.33
C SER A 394 0.19 -22.08 26.38
N ALA A 395 -0.95 -21.91 27.05
CA ALA A 395 -2.01 -22.91 27.06
C ALA A 395 -2.83 -22.90 25.76
N MET A 396 -2.88 -21.75 25.06
CA MET A 396 -3.62 -21.55 23.81
C MET A 396 -2.71 -21.00 22.70
N PRO A 397 -1.78 -21.81 22.16
CA PRO A 397 -0.78 -21.33 21.19
C PRO A 397 -1.39 -20.81 19.88
N CYS A 398 -2.56 -21.32 19.48
CA CYS A 398 -3.27 -20.87 18.29
C CYS A 398 -3.69 -19.38 18.34
N LEU A 399 -3.73 -18.78 19.54
CA LEU A 399 -4.04 -17.35 19.70
C LEU A 399 -2.97 -16.44 19.06
N LEU A 400 -1.74 -16.94 18.88
CA LEU A 400 -0.65 -16.24 18.17
C LEU A 400 -0.85 -16.22 16.65
N LEU A 401 -1.63 -17.15 16.09
CA LEU A 401 -1.95 -17.19 14.66
C LEU A 401 -3.09 -16.21 14.30
N GLN A 402 -3.90 -15.81 15.28
CA GLN A 402 -5.06 -14.96 15.08
C GLN A 402 -4.75 -13.62 14.35
N PRO A 403 -3.67 -12.88 14.68
CA PRO A 403 -3.34 -11.64 13.96
C PRO A 403 -2.96 -11.88 12.49
N LEU A 404 -2.33 -13.02 12.18
CA LEU A 404 -1.96 -13.39 10.80
C LEU A 404 -3.19 -13.74 9.97
N ILE A 405 -4.13 -14.48 10.54
CA ILE A 405 -5.41 -14.80 9.89
C ILE A 405 -6.17 -13.50 9.59
N ASN A 406 -6.25 -12.58 10.56
CA ASN A 406 -6.93 -11.31 10.34
C ASN A 406 -6.25 -10.45 9.27
N ALA A 407 -4.91 -10.39 9.26
CA ALA A 407 -4.16 -9.69 8.21
C ALA A 407 -4.44 -10.26 6.81
N ALA A 408 -4.48 -11.60 6.66
CA ALA A 408 -4.82 -12.25 5.40
C ALA A 408 -6.26 -11.96 4.94
N LEU A 409 -7.22 -11.92 5.88
CA LEU A 409 -8.60 -11.53 5.58
C LEU A 409 -8.69 -10.08 5.10
N ILE A 410 -8.04 -9.13 5.78
CA ILE A 410 -8.02 -7.71 5.37
C ILE A 410 -7.37 -7.57 3.98
N LEU A 411 -6.28 -8.28 3.71
CA LEU A 411 -5.64 -8.27 2.39
C LEU A 411 -6.58 -8.79 1.29
N THR A 412 -7.34 -9.85 1.59
CA THR A 412 -8.34 -10.40 0.65
C THR A 412 -9.44 -9.39 0.35
N VAL A 413 -9.94 -8.70 1.38
CA VAL A 413 -10.94 -7.63 1.21
C VAL A 413 -10.35 -6.46 0.39
N ALA A 414 -9.09 -6.09 0.61
CA ALA A 414 -8.42 -5.05 -0.17
C ALA A 414 -8.34 -5.41 -1.66
N ILE A 415 -7.94 -6.65 -1.98
CA ILE A 415 -7.87 -7.16 -3.36
C ILE A 415 -9.27 -7.17 -3.99
N TYR A 416 -10.28 -7.65 -3.26
CA TYR A 416 -11.68 -7.63 -3.69
C TYR A 416 -12.13 -6.21 -4.03
N THR A 417 -11.98 -5.25 -3.11
CA THR A 417 -12.39 -3.86 -3.33
C THR A 417 -11.66 -3.25 -4.52
N LEU A 418 -10.34 -3.45 -4.64
CA LEU A 418 -9.57 -2.94 -5.76
C LEU A 418 -10.07 -3.51 -7.09
N SER A 419 -10.32 -4.83 -7.16
CA SER A 419 -10.81 -5.49 -8.36
C SER A 419 -12.18 -4.95 -8.79
N VAL A 420 -13.12 -4.78 -7.86
CA VAL A 420 -14.46 -4.24 -8.14
C VAL A 420 -14.38 -2.79 -8.61
N VAL A 421 -13.56 -1.96 -7.95
CA VAL A 421 -13.36 -0.57 -8.34
C VAL A 421 -12.81 -0.50 -9.77
N LEU A 422 -11.79 -1.31 -10.09
CA LEU A 422 -11.21 -1.39 -11.43
C LEU A 422 -12.26 -1.78 -12.49
N VAL A 423 -13.06 -2.82 -12.25
CA VAL A 423 -14.14 -3.19 -13.19
C VAL A 423 -15.18 -2.07 -13.30
N LEU A 424 -15.52 -1.42 -12.20
CA LEU A 424 -16.49 -0.32 -12.19
C LEU A 424 -16.02 0.91 -12.98
N PHE A 425 -14.70 1.12 -13.16
CA PHE A 425 -14.17 2.14 -14.10
C PHE A 425 -14.62 1.86 -15.54
N THR A 426 -14.78 0.59 -15.91
CA THR A 426 -15.18 0.20 -17.27
C THR A 426 -16.69 0.24 -17.49
N ALA A 427 -17.49 0.26 -16.42
CA ALA A 427 -18.95 0.30 -16.45
C ALA A 427 -19.53 1.73 -16.64
N GLY A 428 -18.68 2.75 -16.82
CA GLY A 428 -19.12 4.11 -17.09
C GLY A 428 -19.87 4.23 -18.41
N ASP A 429 -20.75 5.23 -18.52
CA ASP A 429 -21.49 5.49 -19.75
C ASP A 429 -20.52 5.86 -20.88
N MET A 430 -20.65 5.19 -22.02
CA MET A 430 -19.85 5.48 -23.21
C MET A 430 -20.36 6.76 -23.86
N VAL A 431 -19.56 7.81 -23.82
CA VAL A 431 -19.84 9.12 -24.42
C VAL A 431 -18.90 9.34 -25.59
N SER A 432 -19.40 9.94 -26.66
CA SER A 432 -18.59 10.30 -27.80
C SER A 432 -17.88 11.64 -27.58
N ARG A 433 -16.55 11.66 -27.75
CA ARG A 433 -15.74 12.89 -27.77
C ARG A 433 -15.20 13.10 -29.18
N ARG A 434 -15.21 14.34 -29.68
CA ARG A 434 -14.51 14.70 -30.92
C ARG A 434 -13.07 15.04 -30.61
N VAL A 435 -12.14 14.37 -31.28
CA VAL A 435 -10.72 14.75 -31.27
C VAL A 435 -10.40 15.41 -32.60
N SER A 436 -9.77 16.58 -32.55
CA SER A 436 -9.36 17.36 -33.73
C SER A 436 -7.85 17.55 -33.73
N ASN A 437 -7.23 17.47 -34.90
CA ASN A 437 -5.80 17.71 -35.07
C ASN A 437 -5.55 19.12 -35.64
N GLY A 438 -5.55 20.13 -34.77
CA GLY A 438 -5.27 21.52 -35.16
C GLY A 438 -6.46 22.29 -35.78
N ASN A 439 -6.15 23.42 -36.43
CA ASN A 439 -7.13 24.45 -36.85
C ASN A 439 -7.88 24.15 -38.15
N GLU A 440 -7.59 23.05 -38.84
CA GLU A 440 -8.29 22.67 -40.07
C GLU A 440 -9.68 22.09 -39.72
N ARG A 441 -10.74 22.83 -40.07
CA ARG A 441 -12.13 22.61 -39.64
C ARG A 441 -12.78 21.29 -40.09
N GLY A 442 -12.06 20.39 -40.78
CA GLY A 442 -12.60 19.16 -41.37
C GLY A 442 -12.13 17.83 -40.75
N ASP A 443 -10.99 17.80 -40.04
CA ASP A 443 -10.32 16.56 -39.63
C ASP A 443 -10.58 16.22 -38.15
N SER A 444 -11.86 16.09 -37.78
CA SER A 444 -12.25 15.56 -36.47
C SER A 444 -12.79 14.15 -36.58
N ILE A 445 -12.40 13.28 -35.65
CA ILE A 445 -12.90 11.91 -35.52
C ILE A 445 -13.54 11.73 -34.16
N LEU A 446 -14.58 10.90 -34.13
CA LEU A 446 -15.35 10.61 -32.93
C LEU A 446 -14.70 9.41 -32.24
N ILE A 447 -14.36 9.56 -30.96
CA ILE A 447 -13.86 8.47 -30.11
C ILE A 447 -14.83 8.18 -28.99
N ILE A 448 -14.81 6.96 -28.49
CA ILE A 448 -15.52 6.56 -27.28
C ILE A 448 -14.66 6.90 -26.07
N GLU A 449 -15.24 7.65 -25.15
CA GLU A 449 -14.68 7.92 -23.84
C GLU A 449 -15.66 7.44 -22.77
N THR A 450 -15.16 6.74 -21.76
CA THR A 450 -15.97 6.31 -20.61
C THR A 450 -16.16 7.50 -19.67
N ASN A 451 -17.36 8.07 -19.65
CA ASN A 451 -17.70 9.13 -18.69
C ASN A 451 -18.29 8.52 -17.43
N MET A 452 -17.68 8.83 -16.29
CA MET A 452 -18.18 8.40 -15.00
C MET A 452 -19.39 9.24 -14.58
N THR A 453 -20.55 8.61 -14.61
CA THR A 453 -21.78 9.14 -14.04
C THR A 453 -21.66 9.41 -12.54
N ARG A 454 -22.53 10.26 -12.00
CA ARG A 454 -22.60 10.50 -10.55
C ARG A 454 -22.88 9.21 -9.77
N THR A 455 -23.65 8.29 -10.34
CA THR A 455 -24.01 6.99 -9.73
C THR A 455 -22.79 6.07 -9.64
N THR A 456 -22.02 5.90 -10.71
CA THR A 456 -20.79 5.07 -10.69
C THR A 456 -19.74 5.63 -9.72
N LYS A 457 -19.57 6.96 -9.65
CA LYS A 457 -18.72 7.59 -8.63
C LYS A 457 -19.19 7.30 -7.20
N LEU A 458 -20.50 7.33 -6.96
CA LEU A 458 -21.08 7.01 -5.65
C LEU A 458 -20.87 5.53 -5.31
N MET A 459 -21.00 4.61 -6.28
CA MET A 459 -20.73 3.19 -6.10
C MET A 459 -19.25 2.94 -5.75
N MET A 460 -18.31 3.64 -6.40
CA MET A 460 -16.88 3.58 -6.06
C MET A 460 -16.62 4.08 -4.63
N PHE A 461 -17.23 5.22 -4.27
CA PHE A 461 -17.12 5.75 -2.91
C PHE A 461 -17.71 4.78 -1.87
N TYR A 462 -18.83 4.14 -2.18
CA TYR A 462 -19.45 3.12 -1.34
C TYR A 462 -18.53 1.91 -1.12
N GLN A 463 -17.84 1.44 -2.18
CA GLN A 463 -16.85 0.37 -2.08
C GLN A 463 -15.65 0.76 -1.18
N PHE A 464 -15.17 2.01 -1.29
CA PHE A 464 -14.11 2.53 -0.42
C PHE A 464 -14.55 2.60 1.06
N VAL A 465 -15.72 3.15 1.33
CA VAL A 465 -16.30 3.17 2.69
C VAL A 465 -16.51 1.74 3.21
N GLY A 466 -16.94 0.84 2.34
CA GLY A 466 -17.12 -0.56 2.69
C GLY A 466 -15.83 -1.28 3.02
N PHE A 467 -14.74 -1.00 2.32
CA PHE A 467 -13.41 -1.52 2.68
C PHE A 467 -13.03 -1.13 4.11
N ILE A 468 -13.20 0.15 4.48
CA ILE A 468 -12.90 0.63 5.84
C ILE A 468 -13.80 -0.07 6.86
N TRP A 469 -15.11 -0.09 6.63
CA TRP A 469 -16.05 -0.65 7.59
C TRP A 469 -15.87 -2.16 7.78
N VAL A 470 -15.73 -2.93 6.69
CA VAL A 470 -15.48 -4.38 6.77
C VAL A 470 -14.14 -4.66 7.46
N SER A 471 -13.10 -3.86 7.22
CA SER A 471 -11.80 -4.01 7.90
C SER A 471 -11.91 -3.76 9.41
N GLU A 472 -12.62 -2.70 9.83
CA GLU A 472 -12.88 -2.43 11.25
C GLU A 472 -13.72 -3.54 11.90
N PHE A 473 -14.71 -4.07 11.18
CA PHE A 473 -15.50 -5.22 11.64
C PHE A 473 -14.61 -6.45 11.86
N LEU A 474 -13.74 -6.78 10.89
CA LEU A 474 -12.79 -7.90 11.03
C LEU A 474 -11.83 -7.70 12.22
N MET A 475 -11.31 -6.48 12.42
CA MET A 475 -10.51 -6.16 13.61
C MET A 475 -11.31 -6.28 14.92
N ALA A 476 -12.58 -5.88 14.93
CA ALA A 476 -13.44 -6.04 16.10
C ALA A 476 -13.71 -7.52 16.41
N CYS A 477 -14.01 -8.33 15.39
CA CYS A 477 -14.16 -9.79 15.51
C CYS A 477 -12.89 -10.44 16.05
N GLN A 478 -11.70 -10.01 15.60
CA GLN A 478 -10.44 -10.47 16.16
C GLN A 478 -10.34 -10.19 17.66
N ARG A 479 -10.65 -8.96 18.09
CA ARG A 479 -10.60 -8.57 19.51
C ARG A 479 -11.60 -9.39 20.35
N LEU A 480 -12.81 -9.59 19.82
CA LEU A 480 -13.85 -10.40 20.45
C LEU A 480 -13.41 -11.86 20.61
N PHE A 481 -12.83 -12.46 19.56
CA PHE A 481 -12.35 -13.84 19.59
C PHE A 481 -11.23 -14.02 20.62
N ILE A 482 -10.27 -13.09 20.66
CA ILE A 482 -9.18 -13.12 21.65
C ILE A 482 -9.73 -12.98 23.07
N ALA A 483 -10.64 -12.03 23.30
CA ALA A 483 -11.26 -11.81 24.60
C ALA A 483 -12.07 -13.03 25.06
N GLY A 484 -12.84 -13.64 24.15
CA GLY A 484 -13.62 -14.85 24.41
C GLY A 484 -12.74 -16.03 24.80
N ALA A 485 -11.70 -16.32 24.01
CA ALA A 485 -10.76 -17.41 24.30
C ALA A 485 -10.04 -17.22 25.65
N VAL A 486 -9.58 -16.00 25.94
CA VAL A 486 -8.91 -15.69 27.22
C VAL A 486 -9.88 -15.77 28.40
N SER A 487 -11.13 -15.31 28.22
CA SER A 487 -12.16 -15.42 29.26
C SER A 487 -12.50 -16.87 29.58
N MET A 488 -12.74 -17.70 28.55
CA MET A 488 -13.01 -19.12 28.74
C MET A 488 -11.84 -19.80 29.46
N TYR A 489 -10.60 -19.59 29.00
CA TYR A 489 -9.43 -20.11 29.69
C TYR A 489 -9.30 -19.66 31.15
N TYR A 490 -9.65 -18.40 31.46
CA TYR A 490 -9.52 -17.88 32.82
C TYR A 490 -10.58 -18.41 33.79
N PHE A 491 -11.77 -18.77 33.29
CA PHE A 491 -12.89 -19.23 34.12
C PHE A 491 -13.13 -20.75 34.07
N ASP A 492 -12.64 -21.44 33.03
CA ASP A 492 -12.72 -22.90 32.91
C ASP A 492 -11.52 -23.63 33.58
N VAL A 493 -10.46 -22.90 33.92
CA VAL A 493 -9.28 -23.37 34.70
C VAL A 493 -9.36 -22.82 36.10
#